data_AF-A0AAE1J8F7-F1
#
_entry.id   AF-A0AAE1J8F7-F1
#
_cell.length_a   1.000
_cell.length_b   1.000
_cell.length_c   1.000
_cell.angle_alpha   90.00
_cell.angle_beta   90.00
_cell.angle_gamma   90.00
#
_symmetry.space_group_name_H-M   'P 1'
#
loop_
_entity.id
_entity.type
_entity.pdbx_description
1 polymer ?
#
loop_
_entity_poly.entity_id
_entity_poly.type
_entity_poly.pdbx_seq_one_letter_code
_entity_poly.pdbx_strand_id
1 'polypeptide(L)'
;MNFRSCAREYERHHEIAAASLAYKCMEVAYMRVVYSKHYSINRDQNELQSTLQMALQGESPSSSASDVDNLNNQAAMDKFTLLRGAGTHVACNQVISARHRTNFVHLLDFTQDVNYAMEASRKCQSAFAAANMIMEEARNGECITSMRRVIDLSFHDVDELVGLVCTAMKAISCAHLGGARD
;
A
#
# COMPACT_ATOMS: atom_id res chain seq x y z
N MET A 1 7.96 -16.17 9.81
CA MET A 1 9.19 -15.85 9.06
C MET A 1 9.21 -14.36 8.77
N ASN A 2 10.32 -13.66 9.06
CA ASN A 2 10.44 -12.23 8.75
C ASN A 2 11.09 -12.08 7.36
N PHE A 3 10.28 -12.06 6.31
CA PHE A 3 10.75 -11.95 4.91
C PHE A 3 11.70 -10.76 4.69
N ARG A 4 11.48 -9.66 5.42
CA ARG A 4 12.35 -8.47 5.39
C ARG A 4 13.77 -8.76 5.88
N SER A 5 13.91 -9.57 6.93
CA SER A 5 15.22 -9.98 7.43
C SER A 5 15.90 -10.92 6.45
N CYS A 6 15.18 -11.89 5.88
CA CYS A 6 15.72 -12.80 4.88
C CYS A 6 16.20 -12.05 3.63
N ALA A 7 15.39 -11.15 3.08
CA ALA A 7 15.75 -10.39 1.89
C ALA A 7 17.02 -9.55 2.10
N ARG A 8 17.14 -8.89 3.25
CA ARG A 8 18.34 -8.11 3.63
C ARG A 8 19.58 -8.99 3.81
N GLU A 9 19.41 -10.19 4.37
CA GLU A 9 20.52 -11.11 4.54
C GLU A 9 21.02 -11.63 3.19
N TYR A 10 20.12 -11.90 2.24
CA TYR A 10 20.49 -12.23 0.87
C TYR A 10 21.21 -11.07 0.16
N GLU A 11 20.73 -9.82 0.32
CA GLU A 11 21.44 -8.64 -0.19
C GLU A 11 22.87 -8.54 0.37
N ARG A 12 23.03 -8.79 1.67
CA ARG A 12 24.33 -8.75 2.35
C ARG A 12 25.32 -9.78 1.81
N HIS A 13 24.83 -10.95 1.42
CA HIS A 13 25.63 -12.02 0.81
C HIS A 13 25.73 -11.92 -0.72
N HIS A 14 25.23 -10.83 -1.32
CA HIS A 14 25.18 -10.65 -2.77
C HIS A 14 24.36 -11.72 -3.52
N GLU A 15 23.44 -12.41 -2.83
CA GLU A 15 22.51 -13.37 -3.40
C GLU A 15 21.27 -12.66 -3.97
N ILE A 16 21.50 -11.78 -4.95
CA ILE A 16 20.49 -10.81 -5.45
C ILE A 16 19.22 -11.50 -5.99
N ALA A 17 19.36 -12.67 -6.61
CA ALA A 17 18.23 -13.46 -7.08
C ALA A 17 17.34 -13.95 -5.92
N ALA A 18 17.94 -14.47 -4.86
CA ALA A 18 17.22 -14.92 -3.67
C ALA A 18 16.59 -13.73 -2.91
N ALA A 19 17.27 -12.58 -2.86
CA ALA A 19 16.71 -11.34 -2.31
C ALA A 19 15.43 -10.92 -3.05
N SER A 20 15.44 -10.98 -4.40
CA SER A 20 14.25 -10.68 -5.21
C SER A 20 13.06 -11.58 -4.85
N LEU A 21 13.27 -12.90 -4.76
CA LEU A 21 12.22 -13.85 -4.36
C LEU A 21 11.69 -13.56 -2.94
N ALA A 22 12.57 -13.23 -1.99
CA ALA A 22 12.17 -12.89 -0.63
C ALA A 22 11.35 -11.58 -0.57
N TYR A 23 11.69 -10.58 -1.37
CA TYR A 23 10.89 -9.37 -1.50
C TYR A 23 9.53 -9.62 -2.16
N LYS A 24 9.44 -10.52 -3.15
CA LYS A 24 8.13 -10.93 -3.71
C LYS A 24 7.25 -11.58 -2.64
N CYS A 25 7.80 -12.48 -1.83
CA CYS A 25 7.07 -13.07 -0.71
C CYS A 25 6.60 -12.01 0.30
N MET A 26 7.44 -11.00 0.57
CA MET A 26 7.06 -9.86 1.43
C MET A 26 5.92 -9.04 0.81
N GLU A 27 5.98 -8.70 -0.48
CA GLU A 27 4.91 -8.02 -1.21
C GLU A 27 3.59 -8.77 -1.08
N VAL A 28 3.57 -10.06 -1.43
CA VAL A 28 2.34 -10.89 -1.38
C VAL A 28 1.81 -11.00 0.04
N ALA A 29 2.68 -11.18 1.04
CA ALA A 29 2.26 -11.24 2.44
C ALA A 29 1.55 -9.95 2.88
N TYR A 30 2.11 -8.77 2.57
CA TYR A 30 1.45 -7.50 2.91
C TYR A 30 0.19 -7.25 2.09
N MET A 31 0.18 -7.58 0.80
CA MET A 31 -1.03 -7.48 -0.04
C MET A 31 -2.18 -8.35 0.48
N ARG A 32 -1.88 -9.55 0.99
CA ARG A 32 -2.87 -10.42 1.63
C ARG A 32 -3.45 -9.82 2.90
N VAL A 33 -2.61 -9.19 3.73
CA VAL A 33 -3.06 -8.46 4.93
C VAL A 33 -3.97 -7.29 4.54
N VAL A 34 -3.52 -6.45 3.61
CA VAL A 34 -4.29 -5.30 3.09
C VAL A 34 -5.65 -5.75 2.55
N TYR A 35 -5.68 -6.79 1.71
CA TYR A 35 -6.91 -7.28 1.09
C TYR A 35 -7.89 -7.85 2.12
N SER A 36 -7.38 -8.56 3.14
CA SER A 36 -8.22 -9.11 4.22
C SER A 36 -8.91 -8.02 5.06
N LYS A 37 -8.32 -6.82 5.14
CA LYS A 37 -8.83 -5.67 5.91
C LYS A 37 -9.71 -4.72 5.08
N HIS A 38 -9.85 -4.94 3.77
CA HIS A 38 -10.46 -3.98 2.85
C HIS A 38 -11.94 -3.64 3.19
N TYR A 39 -12.72 -4.62 3.64
CA TYR A 39 -14.12 -4.41 4.00
C TYR A 39 -14.30 -3.59 5.30
N SER A 40 -13.52 -3.87 6.34
CA SER A 40 -13.60 -3.15 7.62
C SER A 40 -13.16 -1.69 7.47
N ILE A 41 -12.14 -1.43 6.66
CA ILE A 41 -11.56 -0.09 6.52
C ILE A 41 -12.46 0.83 5.71
N ASN A 42 -13.12 0.33 4.67
CA ASN A 42 -14.07 1.16 3.91
C ASN A 42 -15.23 1.61 4.81
N ARG A 43 -15.69 0.74 5.72
CA ARG A 43 -16.69 1.12 6.73
C ARG A 43 -16.15 2.18 7.70
N ASP A 44 -14.94 1.98 8.22
CA ASP A 44 -14.33 2.89 9.20
C ASP A 44 -14.02 4.28 8.59
N GLN A 45 -13.62 4.33 7.32
CA GLN A 45 -13.43 5.58 6.55
C GLN A 45 -14.76 6.32 6.34
N ASN A 46 -15.82 5.62 5.92
CA ASN A 46 -17.14 6.21 5.72
C ASN A 46 -17.74 6.73 7.05
N GLU A 47 -17.57 5.99 8.15
CA GLU A 47 -17.98 6.42 9.50
C GLU A 47 -17.21 7.68 9.93
N LEU A 48 -15.90 7.72 9.71
CA LEU A 48 -15.08 8.87 10.03
C LEU A 48 -15.46 10.10 9.21
N GLN A 49 -15.61 9.94 7.89
CA GLN A 49 -16.01 11.02 7.00
C GLN A 49 -17.38 11.60 7.37
N SER A 50 -18.37 10.74 7.66
CA SER A 50 -19.71 11.17 8.09
C SER A 50 -19.69 11.92 9.42
N THR A 51 -18.82 11.52 10.36
CA THR A 51 -18.69 12.18 11.66
C THR A 51 -18.01 13.54 11.55
N LEU A 52 -16.97 13.66 10.72
CA LEU A 52 -16.32 14.95 10.44
C LEU A 52 -17.27 15.91 9.72
N GLN A 53 -18.10 15.41 8.78
CA GLN A 53 -19.12 16.22 8.13
C GLN A 53 -20.23 16.66 9.11
N MET A 54 -20.69 15.79 10.02
CA MET A 54 -21.64 16.17 11.07
C MET A 54 -21.07 17.19 12.05
N ALA A 55 -19.80 17.06 12.43
CA ALA A 55 -19.14 18.04 13.30
C ALA A 55 -19.02 19.43 12.65
N LEU A 56 -19.06 19.52 11.32
CA LEU A 56 -19.05 20.76 10.54
C LEU A 56 -20.46 21.30 10.25
N GLN A 57 -21.51 20.47 10.33
CA GLN A 57 -22.92 20.87 10.11
C GLN A 57 -23.65 21.31 11.40
N GLY A 58 -22.97 21.30 12.55
CA GLY A 58 -23.55 21.70 13.85
C GLY A 58 -23.66 23.20 14.09
N GLU A 59 -23.22 24.05 13.16
CA GLU A 59 -23.48 25.50 13.24
C GLU A 59 -24.85 25.78 12.62
N SER A 60 -25.87 25.84 13.47
CA SER A 60 -27.22 26.26 13.12
C SER A 60 -27.21 27.56 12.29
N PRO A 61 -27.89 27.66 11.14
CA PRO A 61 -28.36 28.96 10.69
C PRO A 61 -29.44 29.38 11.68
N SER A 62 -29.12 30.36 12.52
CA SER A 62 -30.06 31.05 13.39
C SER A 62 -31.30 31.44 12.58
N SER A 63 -32.46 30.85 12.89
CA SER A 63 -33.77 31.35 12.44
C SER A 63 -34.05 32.67 13.15
N SER A 64 -33.52 33.76 12.63
CA SER A 64 -34.04 35.09 12.91
C SER A 64 -35.28 35.31 12.05
N ALA A 65 -36.45 35.19 12.67
CA ALA A 65 -37.68 35.77 12.13
C ALA A 65 -37.48 37.29 12.10
N SER A 66 -37.35 37.86 10.91
CA SER A 66 -37.44 39.28 10.67
C SER A 66 -38.26 39.46 9.40
N ASP A 67 -39.52 39.86 9.58
CA ASP A 67 -40.36 40.37 8.51
C ASP A 67 -39.68 41.58 7.85
N VAL A 68 -39.25 41.41 6.60
CA VAL A 68 -39.10 42.53 5.66
C VAL A 68 -39.21 42.01 4.23
N ASP A 69 -40.28 42.44 3.56
CA ASP A 69 -40.43 42.37 2.11
C ASP A 69 -39.26 43.12 1.44
N ASN A 70 -38.52 42.47 0.54
CA ASN A 70 -37.84 43.19 -0.53
C ASN A 70 -37.60 42.34 -1.78
N LEU A 71 -38.24 42.77 -2.87
CA LEU A 71 -38.13 42.22 -4.23
C LEU A 71 -36.83 42.71 -4.88
N ASN A 72 -35.93 41.82 -5.32
CA ASN A 72 -35.15 42.03 -6.56
C ASN A 72 -34.32 40.81 -7.03
N ASN A 73 -34.61 40.37 -8.26
CA ASN A 73 -33.75 39.88 -9.34
C ASN A 73 -32.80 38.66 -9.21
N GLN A 74 -33.21 37.59 -9.91
CA GLN A 74 -32.52 36.93 -11.03
C GLN A 74 -30.97 37.06 -11.14
N ALA A 75 -30.27 35.92 -11.11
CA ALA A 75 -29.44 35.39 -12.22
C ALA A 75 -28.21 34.59 -11.75
N ALA A 76 -28.12 33.37 -12.28
CA ALA A 76 -26.93 32.71 -12.82
C ALA A 76 -25.72 32.33 -11.93
N MET A 77 -25.33 31.07 -12.15
CA MET A 77 -23.94 30.60 -12.31
C MET A 77 -23.19 30.15 -11.04
N ASP A 78 -23.19 28.82 -10.88
CA ASP A 78 -22.00 27.97 -10.96
C ASP A 78 -20.68 28.57 -10.44
N LYS A 79 -20.18 28.06 -9.31
CA LYS A 79 -18.80 27.54 -9.21
C LYS A 79 -18.45 27.02 -7.82
N PHE A 80 -17.97 25.78 -7.85
CA PHE A 80 -16.86 25.28 -7.04
C PHE A 80 -15.90 26.42 -6.63
N THR A 81 -15.91 26.80 -5.35
CA THR A 81 -14.87 27.67 -4.79
C THR A 81 -14.33 27.06 -3.50
N LEU A 82 -13.30 26.28 -3.74
CA LEU A 82 -12.13 26.05 -2.92
C LEU A 82 -11.88 27.13 -1.84
N LEU A 83 -11.64 26.64 -0.62
CA LEU A 83 -10.76 27.18 0.43
C LEU A 83 -10.20 28.59 0.19
N ARG A 84 -10.53 29.55 1.09
CA ARG A 84 -9.55 30.43 1.75
C ARG A 84 -10.19 31.46 2.69
N GLY A 85 -9.90 31.30 3.98
CA GLY A 85 -9.48 32.37 4.88
C GLY A 85 -10.56 33.14 5.63
N ALA A 86 -10.69 32.92 6.94
CA ALA A 86 -10.02 33.75 7.95
C ALA A 86 -10.53 33.42 9.35
N GLY A 87 -9.61 32.99 10.22
CA GLY A 87 -9.58 33.27 11.66
C GLY A 87 -10.88 33.12 12.46
N THR A 88 -11.04 31.95 13.07
CA THR A 88 -11.34 31.90 14.51
C THR A 88 -10.71 30.63 15.04
N HIS A 89 -9.92 30.78 16.11
CA HIS A 89 -9.42 29.66 16.90
C HIS A 89 -10.62 28.89 17.45
N VAL A 90 -11.18 27.98 16.65
CA VAL A 90 -11.92 26.84 17.18
C VAL A 90 -10.85 26.05 17.90
N ALA A 91 -10.81 26.20 19.22
CA ALA A 91 -10.06 25.32 20.09
C ALA A 91 -10.40 23.90 19.64
N CYS A 92 -9.44 23.30 18.94
CA CYS A 92 -9.53 21.98 18.34
C CYS A 92 -9.42 20.94 19.46
N ASN A 93 -10.26 21.09 20.49
CA ASN A 93 -10.63 20.05 21.42
C ASN A 93 -11.90 19.39 20.87
N GLN A 94 -11.87 18.98 19.60
CA GLN A 94 -12.65 17.80 19.23
C GLN A 94 -12.07 16.69 20.08
N VAL A 95 -12.75 16.40 21.19
CA VAL A 95 -12.55 15.17 21.94
C VAL A 95 -12.78 14.08 20.91
N ILE A 96 -11.69 13.59 20.30
CA ILE A 96 -11.71 12.39 19.47
C ILE A 96 -12.24 11.34 20.42
N SER A 97 -13.54 11.05 20.31
CA SER A 97 -14.20 10.02 21.11
C SER A 97 -13.32 8.78 21.04
N ALA A 98 -13.18 8.04 22.13
CA ALA A 98 -12.30 6.87 22.18
C ALA A 98 -12.57 5.90 21.00
N ARG A 99 -13.81 5.87 20.51
CA ARG A 99 -14.28 5.15 19.31
C ARG A 99 -13.65 5.62 17.99
N HIS A 100 -13.32 6.89 17.83
CA HIS A 100 -12.68 7.41 16.61
C HIS A 100 -11.16 7.22 16.65
N ARG A 101 -10.53 7.19 17.84
CA ARG A 101 -9.09 6.91 17.98
C ARG A 101 -8.73 5.54 17.41
N THR A 102 -9.55 4.52 17.67
CA THR A 102 -9.35 3.18 17.13
C THR A 102 -9.47 3.14 15.60
N ASN A 103 -10.43 3.87 15.01
CA ASN A 103 -10.59 3.93 13.55
C ASN A 103 -9.37 4.58 12.87
N PHE A 104 -8.79 5.63 13.47
CA PHE A 104 -7.55 6.23 12.97
C PHE A 104 -6.35 5.29 13.06
N VAL A 105 -6.22 4.54 14.16
CA VAL A 105 -5.15 3.54 14.30
C VAL A 105 -5.28 2.45 13.23
N HIS A 106 -6.49 1.92 13.02
CA HIS A 106 -6.72 0.92 11.98
C HIS A 106 -6.42 1.43 10.57
N LEU A 107 -6.75 2.69 10.28
CA LEU A 107 -6.43 3.33 9.01
C LEU A 107 -4.92 3.52 8.82
N LEU A 108 -4.21 3.98 9.86
CA LEU A 108 -2.75 4.14 9.82
C LEU A 108 -2.03 2.80 9.64
N ASP A 109 -2.44 1.77 10.38
CA ASP A 109 -1.90 0.41 10.25
C ASP A 109 -2.08 -0.12 8.82
N PHE A 110 -3.25 0.11 8.22
CA PHE A 110 -3.50 -0.26 6.83
C PHE A 110 -2.61 0.49 5.85
N THR A 111 -2.50 1.81 5.98
CA THR A 111 -1.61 2.60 5.11
C THR A 111 -0.16 2.14 5.25
N GLN A 112 0.26 1.77 6.44
CA GLN A 112 1.59 1.23 6.69
C GLN A 112 1.78 -0.15 6.03
N ASP A 113 0.79 -1.04 6.08
CA ASP A 113 0.83 -2.33 5.37
C ASP A 113 0.90 -2.14 3.84
N VAL A 114 0.14 -1.19 3.29
CA VAL A 114 0.19 -0.83 1.85
C VAL A 114 1.59 -0.31 1.48
N ASN A 115 2.15 0.58 2.30
CA ASN A 115 3.50 1.12 2.06
C ASN A 115 4.55 0.01 2.09
N TYR A 116 4.43 -0.95 3.01
CA TYR A 116 5.33 -2.11 3.05
C TYR A 116 5.19 -3.02 1.82
N ALA A 117 3.97 -3.25 1.32
CA ALA A 117 3.76 -3.99 0.08
C ALA A 117 4.43 -3.28 -1.11
N MET A 118 4.23 -1.97 -1.25
CA MET A 118 4.82 -1.17 -2.32
C MET A 118 6.34 -1.15 -2.28
N GLU A 119 6.92 -0.92 -1.10
CA GLU A 119 8.37 -0.90 -0.91
C GLU A 119 8.99 -2.28 -1.21
N ALA A 120 8.31 -3.36 -0.80
CA ALA A 120 8.72 -4.72 -1.14
C ALA A 120 8.66 -4.96 -2.66
N SER A 121 7.59 -4.53 -3.33
CA SER A 121 7.45 -4.68 -4.78
C SER A 121 8.53 -3.93 -5.56
N ARG A 122 8.82 -2.68 -5.17
CA ARG A 122 9.90 -1.87 -5.76
C ARG A 122 11.26 -2.57 -5.64
N LYS A 123 11.56 -3.11 -4.46
CA LYS A 123 12.81 -3.83 -4.21
C LYS A 123 12.88 -5.15 -4.93
N CYS A 124 11.78 -5.88 -4.99
CA CYS A 124 11.63 -7.12 -5.74
C CYS A 124 12.01 -6.91 -7.22
N GLN A 125 11.41 -5.90 -7.86
CA GLN A 125 11.67 -5.53 -9.25
C GLN A 125 13.11 -5.07 -9.47
N SER A 126 13.63 -4.21 -8.60
CA SER A 126 15.02 -3.73 -8.68
C SER A 126 16.04 -4.87 -8.55
N ALA A 127 15.83 -5.79 -7.60
CA ALA A 127 16.69 -6.95 -7.41
C ALA A 127 16.56 -7.93 -8.58
N PHE A 128 15.36 -8.12 -9.12
CA PHE A 128 15.15 -8.97 -10.30
C PHE A 128 15.88 -8.42 -11.52
N ALA A 129 15.79 -7.11 -11.78
CA ALA A 129 16.50 -6.47 -12.89
C ALA A 129 18.02 -6.67 -12.78
N ALA A 130 18.59 -6.47 -11.58
CA ALA A 130 20.01 -6.70 -11.33
C ALA A 130 20.41 -8.18 -11.49
N ALA A 131 19.60 -9.11 -10.95
CA ALA A 131 19.83 -10.55 -11.13
C ALA A 131 19.76 -10.97 -12.60
N ASN A 132 18.79 -10.44 -13.34
CA ASN A 132 18.60 -10.73 -14.76
C ASN A 132 19.86 -10.37 -15.57
N MET A 133 20.48 -9.21 -15.30
CA MET A 133 21.74 -8.84 -15.96
C MET A 133 22.86 -9.84 -15.68
N ILE A 134 23.04 -10.26 -14.43
CA ILE A 134 24.08 -11.24 -14.04
C ILE A 134 23.84 -12.59 -14.71
N MET A 135 22.58 -12.99 -14.83
CA MET A 135 22.21 -14.31 -15.31
C MET A 135 22.16 -14.42 -16.83
N GLU A 136 21.88 -13.32 -17.54
CA GLU A 136 22.01 -13.24 -19.01
C GLU A 136 23.48 -13.42 -19.41
N GLU A 137 24.41 -12.76 -18.69
CA GLU A 137 25.86 -12.94 -18.87
C GLU A 137 26.27 -14.41 -18.69
N ALA A 138 25.74 -15.05 -17.64
CA ALA A 138 26.00 -16.46 -17.32
C ALA A 138 25.20 -17.47 -18.20
N ARG A 139 24.45 -17.00 -19.21
CA ARG A 139 23.60 -17.82 -20.10
C ARG A 139 22.58 -18.71 -19.37
N ASN A 140 22.08 -18.24 -18.22
CA ASN A 140 21.22 -19.03 -17.35
C ASN A 140 19.72 -18.74 -17.56
N GLY A 141 19.23 -19.06 -18.76
CA GLY A 141 17.85 -18.74 -19.19
C GLY A 141 16.75 -19.46 -18.39
N GLU A 142 17.01 -20.66 -17.87
CA GLU A 142 16.04 -21.42 -17.06
C GLU A 142 15.77 -20.72 -15.73
N CYS A 143 16.82 -20.21 -15.08
CA CYS A 143 16.68 -19.52 -13.82
C CYS A 143 15.99 -18.15 -14.01
N ILE A 144 16.28 -17.43 -15.11
CA ILE A 144 15.56 -16.18 -15.45
C ILE A 144 14.07 -16.44 -15.64
N THR A 145 13.74 -17.49 -16.41
CA THR A 145 12.35 -17.87 -16.71
C THR A 145 11.61 -18.27 -15.44
N SER A 146 12.25 -19.07 -14.59
CA SER A 146 11.68 -19.51 -13.30
C SER A 146 11.44 -18.33 -12.35
N MET A 147 12.38 -17.39 -12.27
CA MET A 147 12.20 -16.17 -11.48
C MET A 147 11.06 -15.33 -12.04
N ARG A 148 11.02 -15.07 -13.35
CA ARG A 148 9.97 -14.25 -13.98
C ARG A 148 8.56 -14.76 -13.64
N ARG A 149 8.35 -16.08 -13.65
CA ARG A 149 7.08 -16.69 -13.22
C ARG A 149 6.69 -16.33 -11.79
N VAL A 150 7.65 -16.26 -10.86
CA VAL A 150 7.39 -15.82 -9.48
C VAL A 150 7.03 -14.33 -9.43
N ILE A 151 7.76 -13.49 -10.17
CA ILE A 151 7.58 -12.03 -10.16
C ILE A 151 6.21 -11.63 -10.73
N ASP A 152 5.80 -12.29 -11.82
CA ASP A 152 4.55 -12.02 -12.53
C ASP A 152 3.31 -12.56 -11.79
N LEU A 153 3.51 -13.36 -10.75
CA LEU A 153 2.41 -13.94 -9.99
C LEU A 153 1.64 -12.86 -9.21
N SER A 154 0.31 -12.96 -9.24
CA SER A 154 -0.56 -12.13 -8.40
C SER A 154 -0.55 -12.60 -6.94
N PHE A 155 -1.04 -11.76 -6.03
CA PHE A 155 -1.12 -12.10 -4.61
C PHE A 155 -2.26 -13.07 -4.24
N HIS A 156 -3.13 -13.46 -5.19
CA HIS A 156 -4.33 -14.27 -4.89
C HIS A 156 -3.98 -15.72 -4.53
N ASP A 157 -3.07 -16.34 -5.28
CA ASP A 157 -2.69 -17.74 -5.11
C ASP A 157 -1.34 -17.86 -4.38
N VAL A 158 -1.41 -18.14 -3.08
CA VAL A 158 -0.22 -18.30 -2.23
C VAL A 158 0.37 -19.69 -2.36
N ASP A 159 -0.43 -20.70 -2.69
CA ASP A 159 0.06 -22.07 -2.84
C ASP A 159 0.89 -22.19 -4.13
N GLU A 160 0.42 -21.56 -5.22
CA GLU A 160 1.20 -21.41 -6.45
C GLU A 160 2.49 -20.61 -6.20
N LEU A 161 2.42 -19.52 -5.41
CA LEU A 161 3.61 -18.74 -5.05
C LEU A 161 4.67 -19.60 -4.39
N VAL A 162 4.30 -20.39 -3.39
CA VAL A 162 5.24 -21.26 -2.67
C VAL A 162 5.87 -22.27 -3.62
N GLY A 163 5.08 -22.89 -4.49
CA GLY A 163 5.58 -23.84 -5.50
C GLY A 163 6.57 -23.20 -6.47
N LEU A 164 6.27 -22.01 -6.98
CA LEU A 164 7.13 -21.28 -7.90
C LEU A 164 8.41 -20.79 -7.21
N VAL A 165 8.33 -20.27 -5.99
CA VAL A 165 9.50 -19.83 -5.21
C VAL A 165 10.43 -21.02 -4.94
N CYS A 166 9.91 -22.17 -4.53
CA CYS A 166 10.72 -23.37 -4.34
C CYS A 166 11.41 -23.82 -5.63
N THR A 167 10.71 -23.75 -6.76
CA THR A 167 11.26 -24.10 -8.08
C THR A 167 12.36 -23.13 -8.49
N ALA A 168 12.13 -21.82 -8.34
CA ALA A 168 13.11 -20.79 -8.66
C ALA A 168 14.36 -20.87 -7.76
N MET A 169 14.19 -21.12 -6.46
CA MET A 169 15.32 -21.31 -5.53
C MET A 169 16.20 -22.49 -5.95
N LYS A 170 15.62 -23.61 -6.38
CA LYS A 170 16.39 -24.75 -6.90
C LYS A 170 17.19 -24.36 -8.15
N ALA A 171 16.56 -23.64 -9.09
CA ALA A 171 17.26 -23.16 -10.28
C ALA A 171 18.41 -22.21 -9.94
N ILE A 172 18.22 -21.31 -8.96
CA ILE A 172 19.28 -20.41 -8.46
C ILE A 172 20.43 -21.20 -7.84
N SER A 173 20.16 -22.21 -7.03
CA SER A 173 21.22 -23.04 -6.43
C SER A 173 21.99 -23.84 -7.48
N CYS A 174 21.31 -24.40 -8.48
CA CYS A 174 21.96 -25.12 -9.58
C CYS A 174 22.85 -24.19 -10.44
N ALA A 175 22.42 -22.95 -10.64
CA ALA A 175 23.19 -21.94 -11.36
C ALA A 175 24.56 -21.68 -10.75
N HIS A 176 24.61 -21.54 -9.43
CA HIS A 176 25.85 -21.26 -8.70
C HIS A 176 26.84 -22.43 -8.76
N LEU A 177 26.34 -23.66 -8.90
CA LEU A 177 27.18 -24.86 -9.00
C LEU A 177 27.74 -25.07 -10.43
N GLY A 178 27.05 -24.56 -11.46
CA GLY A 178 27.47 -24.69 -12.85
C GLY A 178 28.62 -23.76 -13.26
N GLY A 179 28.83 -22.65 -12.55
CA GLY A 179 29.82 -21.61 -12.89
C GLY A 179 31.24 -21.82 -12.33
N ALA A 180 31.48 -22.86 -11.53
CA ALA A 180 32.78 -23.13 -10.89
C ALA A 180 33.73 -24.01 -11.72
N ARG A 181 33.48 -24.17 -13.02
CA ARG A 181 34.37 -24.88 -13.94
C ARG A 181 34.91 -23.87 -14.95
N ASP A 182 36.07 -23.29 -14.64
CA ASP A 182 37.14 -22.90 -15.57
C ASP A 182 38.40 -22.52 -14.77
#